data_AF-A0A356KD27-F1
#
_entry.id   AF-A0A356KD27-F1
#
_cell.length_a   1.000
_cell.length_b   1.000
_cell.length_c   1.000
_cell.angle_alpha   90.00
_cell.angle_beta   90.00
_cell.angle_gamma   90.00
#
_symmetry.space_group_name_H-M   'P 1'
#
loop_
_entity.id
_entity.type
_entity.pdbx_description
1 polymer ?
#
loop_
_entity_poly.entity_id
_entity_poly.type
_entity_poly.pdbx_seq_one_letter_code
_entity_poly.pdbx_strand_id
1 'polypeptide(L)'
;LSHYTDWTIAHVHAGGLGWNGFITFGMAYWLMPRIFQTKLWSKKLAEIHFWIGTVGILLYIIAIYAAGLTQGLMWRAFDATGRLVYPDFVETVTTLIPMYWARAAGGVLYITGTLLCLVNLVMTWSTRPKTYEEPTFQAPALGAWTAPTGDHDPSPWRKGRNPRKEPFFNLGRFADAKWHRVWEALPARFTVLTLLAVVSASLFEIIPTFLIKSNVPTIASVQPYTPLELYGRDIYIAEGCYNCHSQMVRPLVAETERYGEYSKPGEFVYDRPFQWGSRRIGPDLHRVGQKYNHLWHYEHFENPTKVTPGSIMPPYRHFFTRAIDFPAIQERVNTMAMLGVPYGEAVKVGSEMAKTQATKIASELAEQIAPKDADKRAKIVASMQDKEVVAIIAYLQRLGTDINKPAPAPATTSAGVTEAR
;
A
#
# COMPACT_ATOMS: atom_id res chain seq x y z
N LEU A 1 12.92 -10.69 -5.29
CA LEU A 1 11.96 -11.81 -5.19
C LEU A 1 10.73 -11.38 -4.40
N SER A 2 10.88 -10.73 -3.23
CA SER A 2 9.75 -10.30 -2.39
C SER A 2 9.08 -8.97 -2.82
N HIS A 3 9.85 -7.88 -2.87
CA HIS A 3 9.33 -6.53 -3.14
C HIS A 3 8.58 -6.43 -4.49
N TYR A 4 7.41 -5.77 -4.45
CA TYR A 4 6.42 -5.58 -5.52
C TYR A 4 5.65 -6.83 -5.98
N THR A 5 6.02 -8.02 -5.50
CA THR A 5 5.35 -9.27 -5.86
C THR A 5 4.29 -9.65 -4.83
N ASP A 6 3.51 -10.67 -5.17
CA ASP A 6 2.52 -11.28 -4.28
C ASP A 6 3.15 -11.98 -3.07
N TRP A 7 4.48 -12.18 -3.04
CA TRP A 7 5.19 -12.76 -1.89
C TRP A 7 4.94 -11.98 -0.59
N THR A 8 5.04 -10.65 -0.63
CA THR A 8 4.81 -9.81 0.57
C THR A 8 3.39 -9.98 1.10
N ILE A 9 2.43 -10.15 0.19
CA ILE A 9 1.01 -10.34 0.52
C ILE A 9 0.81 -11.70 1.18
N ALA A 10 1.42 -12.76 0.66
CA ALA A 10 1.39 -14.08 1.28
C ALA A 10 1.96 -14.04 2.70
N HIS A 11 3.11 -13.36 2.89
CA HIS A 11 3.75 -13.20 4.18
C HIS A 11 2.84 -12.54 5.23
N VAL A 12 2.24 -11.39 4.89
CA VAL A 12 1.35 -10.69 5.84
C VAL A 12 0.06 -11.45 6.10
N HIS A 13 -0.49 -12.19 5.12
CA HIS A 13 -1.71 -12.98 5.35
C HIS A 13 -1.44 -14.23 6.20
N ALA A 14 -0.26 -14.86 6.04
CA ALA A 14 0.15 -15.95 6.91
C ALA A 14 0.24 -15.50 8.39
N GLY A 15 0.81 -14.31 8.65
CA GLY A 15 0.85 -13.74 10.00
C GLY A 15 -0.50 -13.23 10.50
N GLY A 16 -1.19 -12.41 9.70
CA GLY A 16 -2.43 -11.74 10.10
C GLY A 16 -3.64 -12.67 10.16
N LEU A 17 -3.94 -13.39 9.09
CA LEU A 17 -5.12 -14.27 9.03
C LEU A 17 -4.83 -15.67 9.55
N GLY A 18 -3.61 -16.19 9.32
CA GLY A 18 -3.18 -17.47 9.83
C GLY A 18 -2.92 -17.41 11.34
N TRP A 19 -1.79 -16.84 11.74
CA TRP A 19 -1.40 -16.86 13.15
C TRP A 19 -2.33 -16.03 14.07
N ASN A 20 -2.47 -14.72 13.82
CA ASN A 20 -3.27 -13.83 14.69
C ASN A 20 -4.77 -14.16 14.62
N GLY A 21 -5.29 -14.44 13.42
CA GLY A 21 -6.69 -14.81 13.21
C GLY A 21 -7.09 -16.05 14.01
N PHE A 22 -6.32 -17.15 13.90
CA PHE A 22 -6.65 -18.39 14.62
C PHE A 22 -6.49 -18.29 16.13
N ILE A 23 -5.50 -17.54 16.61
CA ILE A 23 -5.39 -17.22 18.04
C ILE A 23 -6.65 -16.48 18.51
N THR A 24 -7.06 -15.46 17.76
CA THR A 24 -8.25 -14.66 18.08
C THR A 24 -9.51 -15.53 18.13
N PHE A 25 -9.69 -16.42 17.15
CA PHE A 25 -10.82 -17.35 17.16
C PHE A 25 -10.78 -18.31 18.35
N GLY A 26 -9.61 -18.91 18.65
CA GLY A 26 -9.44 -19.80 19.79
C GLY A 26 -9.74 -19.10 21.12
N MET A 27 -9.23 -17.88 21.30
CA MET A 27 -9.53 -17.04 22.45
C MET A 27 -11.02 -16.74 22.55
N ALA A 28 -11.68 -16.38 21.44
CA ALA A 28 -13.12 -16.12 21.42
C ALA A 28 -13.93 -17.35 21.86
N TYR A 29 -13.64 -18.53 21.33
CA TYR A 29 -14.31 -19.78 21.74
C TYR A 29 -14.09 -20.14 23.19
N TRP A 30 -12.93 -19.78 23.76
CA TRP A 30 -12.64 -20.01 25.17
C TRP A 30 -13.33 -18.99 26.09
N LEU A 31 -13.35 -17.72 25.66
CA LEU A 31 -13.79 -16.59 26.47
C LEU A 31 -15.31 -16.45 26.49
N MET A 32 -15.97 -16.64 25.35
CA MET A 32 -17.41 -16.40 25.19
C MET A 32 -18.27 -17.21 26.18
N PRO A 33 -18.06 -18.53 26.37
CA PRO A 33 -18.81 -19.30 27.38
C PRO A 33 -18.59 -18.81 28.82
N ARG A 34 -17.39 -18.28 29.12
CA ARG A 34 -17.02 -17.80 30.47
C ARG A 34 -17.62 -16.44 30.78
N ILE A 35 -17.53 -15.50 29.84
CA ILE A 35 -18.14 -14.18 29.98
C ILE A 35 -19.66 -14.32 30.13
N PHE A 36 -20.27 -15.15 29.29
CA PHE A 36 -21.72 -15.31 29.28
C PHE A 36 -22.26 -16.42 30.18
N GLN A 37 -21.41 -17.02 31.02
CA GLN A 37 -21.76 -18.08 31.99
C GLN A 37 -22.67 -19.16 31.40
N THR A 38 -22.34 -19.60 30.19
CA THR A 38 -23.12 -20.57 29.44
C THR A 38 -22.20 -21.59 28.80
N LYS A 39 -22.77 -22.60 28.16
CA LYS A 39 -22.02 -23.59 27.39
C LYS A 39 -21.85 -23.07 25.96
N LEU A 40 -20.72 -23.42 25.33
CA LEU A 40 -20.57 -23.19 23.90
C LEU A 40 -21.69 -23.89 23.14
N TRP A 41 -22.37 -23.17 22.24
CA TRP A 41 -23.56 -23.66 21.55
C TRP A 41 -23.29 -24.94 20.75
N SER A 42 -22.20 -24.98 19.97
CA SER A 42 -21.82 -26.19 19.24
C SER A 42 -20.30 -26.38 19.16
N LYS A 43 -19.79 -27.42 19.82
CA LYS A 43 -18.38 -27.84 19.69
C LYS A 43 -18.07 -28.34 18.28
N LYS A 44 -18.98 -29.11 17.68
CA LYS A 44 -18.86 -29.62 16.31
C LYS A 44 -18.75 -28.47 15.29
N LEU A 45 -19.53 -27.41 15.45
CA LEU A 45 -19.44 -26.26 14.55
C LEU A 45 -18.12 -25.50 14.71
N ALA A 46 -17.60 -25.41 15.95
CA ALA A 46 -16.28 -24.85 16.18
C ALA A 46 -15.18 -25.67 15.48
N GLU A 47 -15.21 -27.00 15.58
CA GLU A 47 -14.29 -27.90 14.86
C GLU A 47 -14.38 -27.72 13.35
N ILE A 48 -15.59 -27.67 12.79
CA ILE A 48 -15.82 -27.42 11.35
C ILE A 48 -15.22 -26.08 10.93
N HIS A 49 -15.45 -25.02 11.70
CA HIS A 49 -14.85 -23.71 11.46
C HIS A 49 -13.31 -23.80 11.41
N PHE A 50 -12.67 -24.44 12.41
CA PHE A 50 -11.21 -24.56 12.43
C PHE A 50 -10.68 -25.32 11.22
N TRP A 51 -11.33 -26.42 10.82
CA TRP A 51 -10.91 -27.18 9.64
C TRP A 51 -11.09 -26.42 8.33
N ILE A 52 -12.29 -25.85 8.10
CA ILE A 52 -12.57 -25.06 6.90
C ILE A 52 -11.65 -23.85 6.82
N GLY A 53 -11.46 -23.14 7.94
CA GLY A 53 -10.53 -22.02 8.02
C GLY A 53 -9.10 -22.45 7.71
N THR A 54 -8.65 -23.59 8.24
CA THR A 54 -7.26 -24.07 8.10
C THR A 54 -6.98 -24.45 6.65
N VAL A 55 -7.87 -25.22 6.04
CA VAL A 55 -7.78 -25.56 4.61
C VAL A 55 -7.87 -24.29 3.76
N GLY A 56 -8.79 -23.38 4.08
CA GLY A 56 -8.96 -22.11 3.38
C GLY A 56 -7.70 -21.24 3.41
N ILE A 57 -7.10 -21.04 4.59
CA ILE A 57 -5.89 -20.22 4.70
C ILE A 57 -4.68 -20.89 4.05
N LEU A 58 -4.51 -22.21 4.17
CA LEU A 58 -3.41 -22.92 3.52
C LEU A 58 -3.51 -22.82 1.99
N LEU A 59 -4.69 -23.07 1.42
CA LEU A 59 -4.93 -22.91 -0.01
C LEU A 59 -4.65 -21.47 -0.46
N TYR A 60 -5.09 -20.48 0.32
CA TYR A 60 -4.87 -19.06 0.06
C TYR A 60 -3.38 -18.71 0.06
N ILE A 61 -2.63 -19.02 1.12
CA ILE A 61 -1.23 -18.60 1.25
C ILE A 61 -0.31 -19.35 0.29
N ILE A 62 -0.53 -20.64 0.06
CA ILE A 62 0.29 -21.45 -0.85
C ILE A 62 0.15 -20.91 -2.28
N ALA A 63 -1.08 -20.63 -2.71
CA ALA A 63 -1.35 -20.07 -4.03
C ALA A 63 -0.64 -18.71 -4.22
N ILE A 64 -0.67 -17.83 -3.21
CA ILE A 64 -0.04 -16.50 -3.31
C ILE A 64 1.49 -16.58 -3.21
N TYR A 65 2.06 -17.46 -2.36
CA TYR A 65 3.50 -17.67 -2.34
C TYR A 65 4.02 -18.21 -3.67
N ALA A 66 3.30 -19.17 -4.26
CA ALA A 66 3.59 -19.66 -5.61
C ALA A 66 3.53 -18.52 -6.63
N ALA A 67 2.48 -17.68 -6.57
CA ALA A 67 2.34 -16.53 -7.46
C ALA A 67 3.51 -15.53 -7.33
N GLY A 68 3.89 -15.19 -6.10
CA GLY A 68 4.99 -14.27 -5.84
C GLY A 68 6.35 -14.80 -6.32
N LEU A 69 6.60 -16.10 -6.13
CA LEU A 69 7.80 -16.76 -6.67
C LEU A 69 7.80 -16.75 -8.19
N THR A 70 6.70 -17.15 -8.82
CA THR A 70 6.56 -17.15 -10.29
C THR A 70 6.75 -15.75 -10.86
N GLN A 71 6.10 -14.72 -10.30
CA GLN A 71 6.33 -13.32 -10.67
C GLN A 71 7.81 -12.94 -10.59
N GLY A 72 8.42 -13.19 -9.43
CA GLY A 72 9.81 -12.80 -9.18
C GLY A 72 10.80 -13.51 -10.10
N LEU A 73 10.53 -14.76 -10.48
CA LEU A 73 11.36 -15.55 -11.40
C LEU A 73 11.15 -15.10 -12.85
N MET A 74 9.90 -14.95 -13.31
CA MET A 74 9.60 -14.51 -14.67
C MET A 74 10.15 -13.10 -14.95
N TRP A 75 9.98 -12.16 -14.03
CA TRP A 75 10.45 -10.79 -14.24
C TRP A 75 11.97 -10.66 -14.33
N ARG A 76 12.70 -11.66 -13.84
CA ARG A 76 14.17 -11.71 -13.82
C ARG A 76 14.76 -12.72 -14.79
N ALA A 77 13.93 -13.38 -15.60
CA ALA A 77 14.39 -14.37 -16.55
C ALA A 77 15.04 -13.68 -17.76
N PHE A 78 16.31 -13.99 -18.00
CA PHE A 78 17.07 -13.55 -19.16
C PHE A 78 17.43 -14.73 -20.06
N ASP A 79 17.40 -14.51 -21.36
CA ASP A 79 17.91 -15.46 -22.34
C ASP A 79 19.44 -15.37 -22.49
N ALA A 80 20.02 -16.24 -23.31
CA ALA A 80 21.47 -16.26 -23.56
C ALA A 80 21.98 -14.99 -24.26
N THR A 81 21.10 -14.18 -24.85
CA THR A 81 21.43 -12.91 -25.52
C THR A 81 21.41 -11.71 -24.56
N GLY A 82 21.00 -11.92 -23.30
CA GLY A 82 20.88 -10.87 -22.30
C GLY A 82 19.57 -10.09 -22.38
N ARG A 83 18.55 -10.60 -23.08
CA ARG A 83 17.20 -10.01 -23.14
C ARG A 83 16.24 -10.73 -22.20
N LEU A 84 15.17 -10.03 -21.81
CA LEU A 84 14.12 -10.63 -20.97
C LEU A 84 13.37 -11.71 -21.75
N VAL A 85 13.23 -12.90 -21.13
CA VAL A 85 12.46 -14.02 -21.70
C VAL A 85 10.97 -13.65 -21.82
N TYR A 86 10.46 -12.90 -20.84
CA TYR A 86 9.06 -12.48 -20.76
C TYR A 86 8.96 -10.96 -20.81
N PRO A 87 9.17 -10.30 -21.96
CA PRO A 87 9.20 -8.84 -22.06
C PRO A 87 7.82 -8.21 -21.84
N ASP A 88 6.76 -8.89 -22.27
CA ASP A 88 5.38 -8.44 -22.09
C ASP A 88 4.88 -8.76 -20.69
N PHE A 89 4.48 -7.72 -19.96
CA PHE A 89 4.03 -7.87 -18.57
C PHE A 89 2.77 -8.75 -18.46
N VAL A 90 1.90 -8.71 -19.47
CA VAL A 90 0.63 -9.47 -19.49
C VAL A 90 0.84 -10.98 -19.45
N GLU A 91 1.95 -11.49 -19.97
CA GLU A 91 2.26 -12.92 -19.95
C GLU A 91 2.45 -13.44 -18.53
N THR A 92 3.09 -12.64 -17.67
CA THR A 92 3.18 -12.96 -16.25
C THR A 92 1.78 -12.95 -15.63
N VAL A 93 0.95 -11.97 -15.95
CA VAL A 93 -0.42 -11.88 -15.42
C VAL A 93 -1.25 -13.12 -15.79
N THR A 94 -1.26 -13.52 -17.06
CA THR A 94 -2.03 -14.67 -17.53
C THR A 94 -1.56 -15.97 -16.92
N THR A 95 -0.25 -16.11 -16.68
CA THR A 95 0.33 -17.28 -16.00
C THR A 95 -0.15 -17.42 -14.55
N LEU A 96 -0.48 -16.31 -13.89
CA LEU A 96 -0.89 -16.31 -12.47
C LEU A 96 -2.40 -16.50 -12.27
N ILE A 97 -3.21 -16.37 -13.31
CA ILE A 97 -4.68 -16.48 -13.22
C ILE A 97 -5.13 -17.75 -12.45
N PRO A 98 -4.58 -18.95 -12.69
CA PRO A 98 -4.96 -20.14 -11.92
C PRO A 98 -4.69 -20.01 -10.42
N MET A 99 -3.59 -19.34 -10.04
CA MET A 99 -3.23 -19.10 -8.64
C MET A 99 -4.17 -18.08 -8.00
N TYR A 100 -4.65 -17.11 -8.77
CA TYR A 100 -5.67 -16.16 -8.29
C TYR A 100 -7.02 -16.82 -8.05
N TRP A 101 -7.42 -17.79 -8.87
CA TRP A 101 -8.61 -18.60 -8.62
C TRP A 101 -8.45 -19.49 -7.38
N ALA A 102 -7.30 -20.14 -7.20
CA ALA A 102 -7.01 -20.93 -6.00
C ALA A 102 -7.05 -20.04 -4.73
N ARG A 103 -6.47 -18.84 -4.81
CA ARG A 103 -6.57 -17.82 -3.75
C ARG A 103 -8.03 -17.47 -3.44
N ALA A 104 -8.85 -17.18 -4.46
CA ALA A 104 -10.24 -16.82 -4.27
C ALA A 104 -11.02 -17.95 -3.57
N ALA A 105 -10.82 -19.20 -4.00
CA ALA A 105 -11.41 -20.37 -3.35
C ALA A 105 -10.99 -20.50 -1.88
N GLY A 106 -9.70 -20.36 -1.57
CA GLY A 106 -9.21 -20.37 -0.19
C GLY A 106 -9.80 -19.25 0.67
N GLY A 107 -9.94 -18.05 0.10
CA GLY A 107 -10.57 -16.90 0.75
C GLY A 107 -12.05 -17.12 1.06
N VAL A 108 -12.81 -17.70 0.13
CA VAL A 108 -14.23 -18.05 0.33
C VAL A 108 -14.38 -19.07 1.45
N LEU A 109 -13.53 -20.09 1.51
CA LEU A 109 -13.52 -21.06 2.62
C LEU A 109 -13.23 -20.35 3.95
N TYR A 110 -12.23 -19.48 4.01
CA TYR A 110 -11.89 -18.75 5.23
C TYR A 110 -13.04 -17.85 5.73
N ILE A 111 -13.67 -17.10 4.82
CA ILE A 111 -14.83 -16.26 5.13
C ILE A 111 -16.00 -17.13 5.62
N THR A 112 -16.27 -18.25 4.93
CA THR A 112 -17.31 -19.20 5.35
C THR A 112 -17.04 -19.69 6.77
N GLY A 113 -15.81 -20.12 7.06
CA GLY A 113 -15.40 -20.49 8.41
C GLY A 113 -15.64 -19.37 9.43
N THR A 114 -15.26 -18.13 9.10
CA THR A 114 -15.47 -16.96 9.96
C THR A 114 -16.96 -16.73 10.24
N LEU A 115 -17.83 -16.89 9.24
CA LEU A 115 -19.29 -16.80 9.41
C LEU A 115 -19.81 -17.91 10.34
N LEU A 116 -19.33 -19.15 10.20
CA LEU A 116 -19.69 -20.23 11.12
C LEU A 116 -19.26 -19.92 12.55
N CYS A 117 -18.09 -19.30 12.72
CA CYS A 117 -17.62 -18.81 14.01
C CYS A 117 -18.59 -17.78 14.59
N LEU A 118 -18.92 -16.73 13.84
CA LEU A 118 -19.85 -15.69 14.26
C LEU A 118 -21.22 -16.26 14.65
N VAL A 119 -21.79 -17.15 13.84
CA VAL A 119 -23.05 -17.84 14.17
C VAL A 119 -22.94 -18.59 15.48
N ASN A 120 -21.87 -19.37 15.68
CA ASN A 120 -21.67 -20.12 16.92
C ASN A 120 -21.55 -19.20 18.15
N LEU A 121 -20.83 -18.09 18.02
CA LEU A 121 -20.66 -17.09 19.07
C LEU A 121 -21.98 -16.38 19.41
N VAL A 122 -22.74 -15.97 18.40
CA VAL A 122 -24.06 -15.34 18.58
C VAL A 122 -25.04 -16.31 19.24
N MET A 123 -25.07 -17.56 18.78
CA MET A 123 -25.94 -18.57 19.38
C MET A 123 -25.52 -18.89 20.83
N THR A 124 -24.21 -18.95 21.11
CA THR A 124 -23.70 -19.09 22.48
C THR A 124 -24.21 -17.95 23.37
N TRP A 125 -24.07 -16.71 22.90
CA TRP A 125 -24.60 -15.53 23.59
C TRP A 125 -26.13 -15.56 23.77
N SER A 126 -26.88 -16.07 22.80
CA SER A 126 -28.35 -16.18 22.90
C SER A 126 -28.80 -17.15 24.01
N THR A 127 -27.95 -18.12 24.37
CA THR A 127 -28.22 -19.13 25.42
C THR A 127 -27.75 -18.71 26.82
N ARG A 128 -27.40 -17.44 27.00
CA ARG A 128 -26.95 -16.92 28.31
C ARG A 128 -28.11 -16.85 29.31
N PRO A 129 -27.85 -17.01 30.62
CA PRO A 129 -28.86 -16.76 31.64
C PRO A 129 -29.28 -15.28 31.67
N LYS A 130 -30.51 -15.00 32.13
CA LYS A 130 -30.99 -13.61 32.27
C LYS A 130 -30.26 -12.85 33.37
N THR A 131 -29.78 -13.57 34.38
CA THR A 131 -29.03 -13.05 35.53
C THR A 131 -27.69 -13.76 35.60
N TYR A 132 -26.60 -13.00 35.70
CA TYR A 132 -25.27 -13.57 35.87
C TYR A 132 -24.98 -13.76 37.35
N GLU A 133 -24.26 -14.82 37.67
CA GLU A 133 -23.60 -14.95 38.95
C GLU A 133 -22.46 -13.92 39.00
N GLU A 134 -22.47 -13.02 39.97
CA GLU A 134 -21.35 -12.11 40.19
C GLU A 134 -20.50 -12.64 41.34
N PRO A 135 -19.51 -13.53 41.08
CA PRO A 135 -18.61 -13.96 42.13
C PRO A 135 -17.83 -12.75 42.65
N THR A 136 -18.09 -12.35 43.89
CA THR A 136 -17.35 -11.29 44.57
C THR A 136 -15.97 -11.82 44.93
N PHE A 137 -14.97 -11.54 44.09
CA PHE A 137 -13.58 -11.81 44.42
C PHE A 137 -13.04 -10.66 45.28
N GLN A 138 -12.94 -10.87 46.59
CA GLN A 138 -12.19 -9.97 47.46
C GLN A 138 -10.69 -10.20 47.25
N ALA A 139 -10.05 -9.30 46.50
CA ALA A 139 -8.61 -9.23 46.49
C ALA A 139 -8.13 -8.74 47.87
N PRO A 140 -7.06 -9.34 48.44
CA PRO A 140 -6.45 -8.77 49.64
C PRO A 140 -6.05 -7.33 49.36
N ALA A 141 -6.21 -6.45 50.36
CA ALA A 141 -5.85 -5.04 50.25
C ALA A 141 -4.40 -4.93 49.73
N LEU A 142 -4.18 -4.00 48.79
CA LEU A 142 -2.86 -3.70 48.22
C LEU A 142 -1.91 -3.29 49.36
N GLY A 143 -1.18 -4.26 49.91
CA GLY A 143 -0.10 -4.03 50.86
C GLY A 143 1.16 -3.52 50.16
N ALA A 144 2.11 -3.02 50.95
CA ALA A 144 3.46 -2.73 50.43
C ALA A 144 4.01 -4.01 49.78
N TRP A 145 4.39 -3.93 48.50
CA TRP A 145 4.97 -5.06 47.79
C TRP A 145 6.25 -5.49 48.51
N THR A 146 6.23 -6.67 49.11
CA THR A 146 7.42 -7.36 49.62
C THR A 146 7.81 -8.42 48.59
N ALA A 147 9.06 -8.36 48.12
CA ALA A 147 9.60 -9.43 47.30
C ALA A 147 9.44 -10.77 48.06
N PRO A 148 9.04 -11.87 47.42
CA PRO A 148 8.95 -13.17 48.09
C PRO A 148 10.33 -13.54 48.64
N THR A 149 10.54 -13.36 49.95
CA THR A 149 11.74 -13.78 50.66
C THR A 149 11.55 -15.25 51.04
N GLY A 150 12.19 -16.16 50.30
CA GLY A 150 12.25 -17.57 50.65
C GLY A 150 11.52 -18.52 49.69
N ASP A 151 11.53 -19.81 50.05
CA ASP A 151 11.26 -20.94 49.17
C ASP A 151 9.83 -21.10 48.62
N HIS A 152 8.97 -20.13 48.91
CA HIS A 152 7.60 -20.06 48.46
C HIS A 152 7.46 -19.07 47.29
N ASP A 153 7.86 -19.53 46.10
CA ASP A 153 7.35 -18.93 44.86
C ASP A 153 6.09 -19.73 44.48
N PRO A 154 4.91 -19.10 44.43
CA PRO A 154 3.68 -19.79 44.01
C PRO A 154 3.66 -20.07 42.49
N SER A 155 4.69 -19.71 41.73
CA SER A 155 4.75 -20.02 40.31
C SER A 155 4.74 -21.55 40.08
N PRO A 156 3.89 -22.06 39.16
CA PRO A 156 3.83 -23.49 38.85
C PRO A 156 5.15 -24.04 38.29
N TRP A 157 6.09 -23.16 37.92
CA TRP A 157 7.33 -23.48 37.22
C TRP A 157 8.50 -23.89 38.14
N ARG A 158 8.43 -23.58 39.45
CA ARG A 158 9.52 -23.81 40.41
C ARG A 158 9.45 -25.13 41.19
N LYS A 159 8.32 -25.85 41.16
CA LYS A 159 8.17 -27.12 41.92
C LYS A 159 9.19 -28.17 41.44
N GLY A 160 10.24 -28.41 42.24
CA GLY A 160 11.19 -29.53 42.07
C GLY A 160 12.50 -29.25 41.32
N ARG A 161 12.79 -28.01 40.88
CA ARG A 161 14.03 -27.71 40.13
C ARG A 161 15.10 -27.07 41.03
N ASN A 162 16.25 -27.72 41.19
CA ASN A 162 17.38 -27.20 41.96
C ASN A 162 18.28 -26.34 41.07
N PRO A 163 18.24 -25.02 41.22
CA PRO A 163 18.75 -24.19 40.16
C PRO A 163 20.29 -24.31 40.01
N ARG A 164 21.04 -24.49 41.12
CA ARG A 164 22.53 -24.52 41.16
C ARG A 164 23.19 -25.65 40.35
N LYS A 165 22.43 -26.63 39.82
CA LYS A 165 22.96 -27.79 39.10
C LYS A 165 22.74 -27.75 37.59
N GLU A 166 22.06 -26.74 37.04
CA GLU A 166 21.80 -26.66 35.60
C GLU A 166 22.56 -25.50 34.94
N PRO A 167 23.37 -25.74 33.89
CA PRO A 167 24.11 -24.69 33.19
C PRO A 167 23.21 -23.62 32.53
N PHE A 168 21.89 -23.84 32.49
CA PHE A 168 20.87 -22.93 31.98
C PHE A 168 20.22 -22.04 33.08
N PHE A 169 20.74 -22.00 34.30
CA PHE A 169 20.13 -21.28 35.42
C PHE A 169 20.01 -19.75 35.22
N ASN A 170 20.88 -19.12 34.42
CA ASN A 170 20.65 -17.71 34.02
C ASN A 170 19.40 -17.54 33.14
N LEU A 171 19.03 -18.57 32.37
CA LEU A 171 17.77 -18.63 31.64
C LEU A 171 16.58 -18.84 32.58
N GLY A 172 16.75 -19.56 33.69
CA GLY A 172 15.74 -19.73 34.74
C GLY A 172 15.36 -18.41 35.42
N ARG A 173 16.32 -17.56 35.76
CA ARG A 173 16.04 -16.19 36.28
C ARG A 173 15.31 -15.30 35.27
N PHE A 174 15.67 -15.42 34.00
CA PHE A 174 14.98 -14.72 32.92
C PHE A 174 13.54 -15.28 32.74
N ALA A 175 13.38 -16.60 32.80
CA ALA A 175 12.12 -17.34 32.67
C ALA A 175 11.17 -17.16 33.87
N ASP A 176 11.69 -16.95 35.08
CA ASP A 176 10.90 -16.62 36.27
C ASP A 176 10.23 -15.23 36.16
N ALA A 177 10.61 -14.43 35.14
CA ALA A 177 10.01 -13.14 34.78
C ALA A 177 9.88 -12.13 35.94
N LYS A 178 10.63 -12.30 37.05
CA LYS A 178 10.58 -11.39 38.20
C LYS A 178 11.00 -9.97 37.83
N TRP A 179 11.96 -9.83 36.92
CA TRP A 179 12.36 -8.56 36.33
C TRP A 179 11.22 -7.92 35.53
N HIS A 180 10.45 -8.72 34.77
CA HIS A 180 9.30 -8.27 33.99
C HIS A 180 8.15 -7.81 34.88
N ARG A 181 7.85 -8.55 35.96
CA ARG A 181 6.84 -8.19 36.96
C ARG A 181 7.08 -6.85 37.64
N VAL A 182 8.35 -6.48 37.86
CA VAL A 182 8.71 -5.15 38.40
C VAL A 182 8.28 -4.03 37.44
N TRP A 183 8.40 -4.26 36.13
CA TRP A 183 7.94 -3.32 35.11
C TRP A 183 6.41 -3.33 34.95
N GLU A 184 5.76 -4.50 35.00
CA GLU A 184 4.29 -4.64 34.96
C GLU A 184 3.60 -3.94 36.15
N ALA A 185 4.24 -3.95 37.33
CA ALA A 185 3.73 -3.28 38.52
C ALA A 185 3.78 -1.74 38.44
N LEU A 186 4.43 -1.19 37.41
CA LEU A 186 4.66 0.25 37.24
C LEU A 186 4.10 0.72 35.88
N PRO A 187 2.78 0.59 35.63
CA PRO A 187 2.18 0.85 34.33
C PRO A 187 2.48 2.26 33.82
N ALA A 188 2.39 3.28 34.68
CA ALA A 188 2.71 4.65 34.31
C ALA A 188 4.17 4.83 33.86
N ARG A 189 5.13 4.22 34.58
CA ARG A 189 6.56 4.33 34.23
C ARG A 189 6.85 3.56 32.94
N PHE A 190 6.27 2.38 32.77
CA PHE A 190 6.41 1.60 31.55
C PHE A 190 5.87 2.36 30.34
N THR A 191 4.65 2.93 30.43
CA THR A 191 4.06 3.76 29.37
C THR A 191 4.95 4.95 29.01
N VAL A 192 5.49 5.68 30.00
CA VAL A 192 6.39 6.81 29.75
C VAL A 192 7.66 6.36 29.04
N LEU A 193 8.29 5.26 29.48
CA LEU A 193 9.50 4.75 28.84
C LEU A 193 9.24 4.26 27.41
N THR A 194 8.12 3.58 27.15
CA THR A 194 7.72 3.19 25.81
C THR A 194 7.48 4.40 24.92
N LEU A 195 6.77 5.43 25.43
CA LEU A 195 6.56 6.68 24.70
C LEU A 195 7.89 7.34 24.35
N LEU A 196 8.82 7.44 25.31
CA LEU A 196 10.14 8.01 25.09
C LEU A 196 10.92 7.22 24.04
N ALA A 197 10.87 5.88 24.08
CA ALA A 197 11.54 5.03 23.10
C ALA A 197 10.98 5.23 21.68
N VAL A 198 9.64 5.23 21.53
CA VAL A 198 8.96 5.44 20.24
C VAL A 198 9.26 6.83 19.69
N VAL A 199 9.09 7.88 20.52
CA VAL A 199 9.38 9.26 20.13
C VAL A 199 10.84 9.40 19.73
N SER A 200 11.78 8.85 20.50
CA SER A 200 13.20 8.92 20.17
C SER A 200 13.47 8.28 18.80
N ALA A 201 13.01 7.04 18.58
CA ALA A 201 13.18 6.35 17.31
C ALA A 201 12.57 7.14 16.14
N SER A 202 11.34 7.64 16.30
CA SER A 202 10.68 8.47 15.27
C SER A 202 11.44 9.76 14.99
N LEU A 203 11.95 10.45 16.01
CA LEU A 203 12.74 11.67 15.83
C LEU A 203 14.07 11.38 15.11
N PHE A 204 14.74 10.27 15.43
CA PHE A 204 15.96 9.84 14.75
C PHE A 204 15.74 9.51 13.27
N GLU A 205 14.56 9.02 12.90
CA GLU A 205 14.20 8.76 11.51
C GLU A 205 13.77 10.04 10.78
N ILE A 206 12.92 10.86 11.41
CA ILE A 206 12.26 12.01 10.77
C ILE A 206 13.19 13.22 10.66
N ILE A 207 13.88 13.60 11.73
CA ILE A 207 14.64 14.85 11.79
C ILE A 207 15.72 14.91 10.69
N PRO A 208 16.56 13.87 10.48
CA PRO A 208 17.59 13.92 9.45
C PRO A 208 17.01 14.08 8.04
N THR A 209 15.82 13.55 7.76
CA THR A 209 15.18 13.67 6.43
C THR A 209 14.77 15.11 6.12
N PHE A 210 14.37 15.90 7.12
CA PHE A 210 13.98 17.30 6.94
C PHE A 210 15.16 18.28 7.00
N LEU A 211 16.18 18.03 7.83
CA LEU A 211 17.28 18.98 8.05
C LEU A 211 18.42 18.83 7.03
N ILE A 212 18.66 17.63 6.52
CA ILE A 212 19.80 17.35 5.65
C ILE A 212 19.35 17.48 4.19
N LYS A 213 19.53 18.66 3.59
CA LYS A 213 19.12 18.92 2.19
C LYS A 213 19.71 17.95 1.16
N SER A 214 20.88 17.36 1.43
CA SER A 214 21.47 16.33 0.56
C SER A 214 20.67 15.02 0.53
N ASN A 215 19.78 14.78 1.49
CA ASN A 215 18.89 13.61 1.50
C ASN A 215 17.72 13.74 0.52
N VAL A 216 17.43 14.97 0.04
CA VAL A 216 16.41 15.24 -0.98
C VAL A 216 17.07 15.92 -2.18
N PRO A 217 17.89 15.19 -2.95
CA PRO A 217 18.54 15.76 -4.13
C PRO A 217 17.48 16.22 -5.12
N THR A 218 17.56 17.46 -5.57
CA THR A 218 16.69 17.97 -6.64
C THR A 218 17.38 17.79 -7.98
N ILE A 219 16.59 17.50 -9.03
CA ILE A 219 17.08 17.40 -10.40
C ILE A 219 16.60 18.67 -11.12
N ALA A 220 17.53 19.46 -11.66
CA ALA A 220 17.20 20.76 -12.27
C ALA A 220 16.19 20.66 -13.42
N SER A 221 16.21 19.56 -14.18
CA SER A 221 15.27 19.32 -15.28
C SER A 221 13.85 18.94 -14.82
N VAL A 222 13.67 18.54 -13.56
CA VAL A 222 12.37 18.16 -13.02
C VAL A 222 11.56 19.41 -12.70
N GLN A 223 10.44 19.57 -13.40
CA GLN A 223 9.52 20.71 -13.25
C GLN A 223 8.24 20.28 -12.54
N PRO A 224 7.53 21.19 -11.86
CA PRO A 224 6.18 20.93 -11.36
C PRO A 224 5.27 20.37 -12.45
N TYR A 225 4.32 19.52 -12.06
CA TYR A 225 3.23 19.13 -12.96
C TYR A 225 2.50 20.36 -13.49
N THR A 226 2.12 20.36 -14.76
CA THR A 226 1.18 21.39 -15.24
C THR A 226 -0.14 21.30 -14.48
N PRO A 227 -0.98 22.35 -14.48
CA PRO A 227 -2.28 22.31 -13.81
C PRO A 227 -3.18 21.14 -14.24
N LEU A 228 -3.18 20.78 -15.53
CA LEU A 228 -3.95 19.61 -16.01
C LEU A 228 -3.32 18.28 -15.59
N GLU A 229 -1.98 18.16 -15.63
CA GLU A 229 -1.27 16.97 -15.17
C GLU A 229 -1.47 16.74 -13.67
N LEU A 230 -1.50 17.81 -12.87
CA LEU A 230 -1.81 17.74 -11.45
C LEU A 230 -3.22 17.18 -11.22
N TYR A 231 -4.21 17.66 -11.98
CA TYR A 231 -5.57 17.12 -11.89
C TYR A 231 -5.66 15.66 -12.38
N GLY A 232 -4.94 15.31 -13.46
CA GLY A 232 -4.82 13.94 -13.93
C GLY A 232 -4.20 12.99 -12.89
N ARG A 233 -3.21 13.49 -12.14
CA ARG A 233 -2.62 12.79 -11.01
C ARG A 233 -3.61 12.57 -9.87
N ASP A 234 -4.45 13.56 -9.58
CA ASP A 234 -5.50 13.41 -8.56
C ASP A 234 -6.53 12.35 -9.00
N ILE A 235 -6.89 12.29 -10.28
CA ILE A 235 -7.72 11.22 -10.84
C ILE A 235 -7.02 9.86 -10.67
N TYR A 236 -5.72 9.76 -10.99
CA TYR A 236 -4.94 8.54 -10.80
C TYR A 236 -4.99 8.03 -9.34
N ILE A 237 -4.95 8.95 -8.37
CA ILE A 237 -5.06 8.65 -6.95
C ILE A 237 -6.49 8.25 -6.57
N ALA A 238 -7.49 9.02 -7.00
CA ALA A 238 -8.90 8.79 -6.67
C ALA A 238 -9.40 7.42 -7.17
N GLU A 239 -8.86 6.97 -8.30
CA GLU A 239 -9.21 5.71 -8.95
C GLU A 239 -8.40 4.51 -8.45
N GLY A 240 -7.47 4.76 -7.52
CA GLY A 240 -6.70 3.71 -6.86
C GLY A 240 -5.70 3.01 -7.78
N CYS A 241 -5.27 3.64 -8.88
CA CYS A 241 -4.34 3.06 -9.84
C CYS A 241 -3.03 2.58 -9.20
N TYR A 242 -2.58 3.27 -8.14
CA TYR A 242 -1.39 2.94 -7.34
C TYR A 242 -1.46 1.55 -6.65
N ASN A 243 -2.65 0.96 -6.50
CA ASN A 243 -2.78 -0.40 -5.95
C ASN A 243 -2.33 -1.48 -6.93
N CYS A 244 -2.35 -1.18 -8.22
CA CYS A 244 -1.98 -2.08 -9.31
C CYS A 244 -0.64 -1.71 -9.94
N HIS A 245 -0.33 -0.41 -9.98
CA HIS A 245 0.81 0.15 -10.68
C HIS A 245 1.74 0.88 -9.73
N SER A 246 3.01 0.52 -9.75
CA SER A 246 4.06 1.29 -9.08
C SER A 246 4.55 2.43 -9.97
N GLN A 247 5.13 3.45 -9.36
CA GLN A 247 5.93 4.46 -10.05
C GLN A 247 7.31 4.55 -9.40
N MET A 248 8.04 3.44 -9.41
CA MET A 248 9.39 3.36 -8.86
C MET A 248 10.14 2.17 -9.47
N VAL A 249 10.86 2.43 -10.55
CA VAL A 249 11.79 1.50 -11.17
C VAL A 249 13.01 1.32 -10.26
N ARG A 250 13.28 0.07 -9.85
CA ARG A 250 14.42 -0.26 -8.98
C ARG A 250 15.73 -0.35 -9.77
N PRO A 251 16.89 -0.13 -9.12
CA PRO A 251 18.21 -0.27 -9.74
C PRO A 251 18.60 -1.75 -9.88
N LEU A 252 17.83 -2.50 -10.67
CA LEU A 252 18.06 -3.91 -11.02
C LEU A 252 18.10 -4.02 -12.54
N VAL A 253 19.04 -4.80 -13.09
CA VAL A 253 19.18 -5.00 -14.54
C VAL A 253 17.86 -5.43 -15.18
N ALA A 254 17.14 -6.36 -14.54
CA ALA A 254 15.82 -6.83 -14.98
C ALA A 254 14.75 -5.73 -15.07
N GLU A 255 14.81 -4.73 -14.18
CA GLU A 255 13.86 -3.62 -14.20
C GLU A 255 14.27 -2.54 -15.18
N THR A 256 15.57 -2.24 -15.26
CA THR A 256 16.05 -1.24 -16.19
C THR A 256 15.88 -1.66 -17.64
N GLU A 257 16.02 -2.95 -17.94
CA GLU A 257 15.73 -3.51 -19.26
C GLU A 257 14.24 -3.41 -19.61
N ARG A 258 13.35 -3.64 -18.63
CA ARG A 258 11.90 -3.65 -18.86
C ARG A 258 11.29 -2.26 -18.96
N TYR A 259 11.70 -1.36 -18.07
CA TYR A 259 11.05 -0.07 -17.86
C TYR A 259 11.93 1.12 -18.27
N GLY A 260 13.24 0.94 -18.40
CA GLY A 260 14.20 2.03 -18.63
C GLY A 260 14.90 2.47 -17.34
N GLU A 261 15.55 3.63 -17.38
CA GLU A 261 16.37 4.16 -16.28
C GLU A 261 15.69 4.06 -14.90
N TYR A 262 16.44 3.60 -13.90
CA TYR A 262 15.93 3.47 -12.53
C TYR A 262 15.49 4.84 -11.96
N SER A 263 14.60 4.81 -10.97
CA SER A 263 14.01 6.02 -10.40
C SER A 263 14.94 6.70 -9.42
N LYS A 264 15.05 8.04 -9.51
CA LYS A 264 15.88 8.87 -8.65
C LYS A 264 15.00 9.62 -7.65
N PRO A 265 15.45 9.82 -6.39
CA PRO A 265 14.67 10.53 -5.38
C PRO A 265 14.20 11.93 -5.84
N GLY A 266 15.05 12.62 -6.62
CA GLY A 266 14.77 13.96 -7.14
C GLY A 266 13.69 14.06 -8.21
N GLU A 267 13.09 12.94 -8.63
CA GLU A 267 11.94 12.95 -9.54
C GLU A 267 10.62 13.08 -8.77
N PHE A 268 10.62 12.74 -7.48
CA PHE A 268 9.41 12.69 -6.64
C PHE A 268 9.23 13.94 -5.77
N VAL A 269 10.09 14.96 -5.91
CA VAL A 269 10.14 16.11 -4.98
C VAL A 269 8.83 16.90 -4.96
N TYR A 270 8.09 16.89 -6.07
CA TYR A 270 6.79 17.55 -6.19
C TYR A 270 5.60 16.60 -5.97
N ASP A 271 5.83 15.31 -5.71
CA ASP A 271 4.76 14.35 -5.49
C ASP A 271 4.22 14.44 -4.06
N ARG A 272 2.98 14.93 -3.92
CA ARG A 272 2.26 14.94 -2.66
C ARG A 272 0.87 14.31 -2.82
N PRO A 273 0.61 13.12 -2.23
CA PRO A 273 1.58 12.17 -1.64
C PRO A 273 2.35 11.38 -2.71
N PHE A 274 3.52 10.83 -2.39
CA PHE A 274 4.33 10.01 -3.31
C PHE A 274 3.53 8.85 -3.97
N GLN A 275 3.88 8.46 -5.20
CA GLN A 275 3.17 7.41 -5.97
C GLN A 275 4.01 6.15 -6.25
N TRP A 276 5.01 5.86 -5.42
CA TRP A 276 5.97 4.76 -5.63
C TRP A 276 5.33 3.37 -5.75
N GLY A 277 4.15 3.17 -5.15
CA GLY A 277 3.46 1.89 -5.10
C GLY A 277 4.10 0.89 -4.14
N SER A 278 3.40 -0.23 -3.92
CA SER A 278 3.85 -1.31 -3.02
C SER A 278 3.67 -2.71 -3.61
N ARG A 279 2.96 -2.81 -4.74
CA ARG A 279 2.64 -4.05 -5.47
C ARG A 279 2.55 -3.75 -6.97
N ARG A 280 2.80 -4.75 -7.81
CA ARG A 280 2.57 -4.71 -9.26
C ARG A 280 1.61 -5.82 -9.70
N ILE A 281 0.36 -5.44 -9.97
CA ILE A 281 -0.62 -6.26 -10.71
C ILE A 281 -0.58 -5.89 -12.20
N GLY A 282 -0.34 -4.61 -12.47
CA GLY A 282 0.09 -4.10 -13.78
C GLY A 282 1.56 -3.67 -13.75
N PRO A 283 2.11 -3.27 -14.90
CA PRO A 283 3.51 -2.82 -15.01
C PRO A 283 3.76 -1.53 -14.21
N ASP A 284 5.04 -1.25 -13.95
CA ASP A 284 5.47 0.08 -13.46
C ASP A 284 5.18 1.17 -14.51
N LEU A 285 4.73 2.34 -14.06
CA LEU A 285 4.33 3.45 -14.92
C LEU A 285 5.31 4.64 -14.90
N HIS A 286 6.37 4.62 -14.09
CA HIS A 286 7.22 5.80 -13.90
C HIS A 286 7.94 6.26 -15.18
N ARG A 287 8.03 5.38 -16.18
CA ARG A 287 8.68 5.61 -17.48
C ARG A 287 7.72 5.42 -18.67
N VAL A 288 6.42 5.59 -18.44
CA VAL A 288 5.41 5.42 -19.50
C VAL A 288 5.27 6.64 -20.42
N GLY A 289 5.74 7.81 -19.99
CA GLY A 289 5.62 9.04 -20.77
C GLY A 289 6.24 8.90 -22.15
N GLN A 290 5.49 9.28 -23.19
CA GLN A 290 5.86 9.17 -24.60
C GLN A 290 6.12 7.74 -25.12
N LYS A 291 5.96 6.69 -24.30
CA LYS A 291 6.10 5.29 -24.73
C LYS A 291 4.94 4.85 -25.64
N TYR A 292 3.75 5.35 -25.34
CA TYR A 292 2.53 5.12 -26.12
C TYR A 292 1.92 6.47 -26.53
N ASN A 293 1.18 6.53 -27.64
CA ASN A 293 0.49 7.75 -28.04
C ASN A 293 -0.81 7.96 -27.24
N HIS A 294 -1.43 9.14 -27.37
CA HIS A 294 -2.68 9.47 -26.68
C HIS A 294 -3.81 8.49 -27.03
N LEU A 295 -3.91 8.08 -28.30
CA LEU A 295 -4.91 7.12 -28.77
C LEU A 295 -4.81 5.78 -28.06
N TRP A 296 -3.59 5.25 -27.88
CA TRP A 296 -3.38 4.00 -27.16
C TRP A 296 -3.90 4.11 -25.72
N HIS A 297 -3.59 5.20 -25.01
CA HIS A 297 -4.09 5.39 -23.65
C HIS A 297 -5.62 5.54 -23.63
N TYR A 298 -6.19 6.28 -24.59
CA TYR A 298 -7.64 6.45 -24.72
C TYR A 298 -8.34 5.11 -24.92
N GLU A 299 -7.90 4.29 -25.89
CA GLU A 299 -8.48 2.97 -26.13
C GLU A 299 -8.23 2.00 -24.96
N HIS A 300 -7.06 2.10 -24.32
CA HIS A 300 -6.73 1.27 -23.16
C HIS A 300 -7.64 1.58 -21.97
N PHE A 301 -7.95 2.86 -21.69
CA PHE A 301 -8.90 3.19 -20.63
C PHE A 301 -10.35 2.83 -20.98
N GLU A 302 -10.74 2.91 -22.24
CA GLU A 302 -12.08 2.50 -22.69
C GLU A 302 -12.29 1.00 -22.53
N ASN A 303 -11.31 0.23 -23.01
CA ASN A 303 -11.32 -1.22 -22.94
C ASN A 303 -9.87 -1.79 -22.99
N PRO A 304 -9.27 -2.07 -21.82
CA PRO A 304 -7.89 -2.56 -21.75
C PRO A 304 -7.66 -3.84 -22.57
N THR A 305 -8.67 -4.72 -22.63
CA THR A 305 -8.57 -6.01 -23.35
C THR A 305 -8.53 -5.87 -24.87
N LYS A 306 -9.03 -4.74 -25.41
CA LYS A 306 -8.98 -4.45 -26.85
C LYS A 306 -7.55 -4.19 -27.32
N VAL A 307 -6.76 -3.49 -26.49
CA VAL A 307 -5.39 -3.06 -26.81
C VAL A 307 -4.36 -4.05 -26.27
N THR A 308 -4.66 -4.70 -25.15
CA THR A 308 -3.79 -5.69 -24.50
C THR A 308 -4.61 -6.94 -24.17
N PRO A 309 -4.66 -7.92 -25.09
CA PRO A 309 -5.35 -9.19 -24.86
C PRO A 309 -4.88 -9.86 -23.57
N GLY A 310 -5.82 -10.31 -22.74
CA GLY A 310 -5.51 -10.91 -21.44
C GLY A 310 -5.27 -9.91 -20.29
N SER A 311 -5.42 -8.61 -20.52
CA SER A 311 -5.39 -7.60 -19.45
C SER A 311 -6.50 -7.86 -18.41
N ILE A 312 -6.13 -7.77 -17.14
CA ILE A 312 -7.06 -7.81 -15.99
C ILE A 312 -7.39 -6.42 -15.44
N MET A 313 -6.90 -5.36 -16.09
CA MET A 313 -7.21 -3.99 -15.70
C MET A 313 -8.72 -3.71 -15.94
N PRO A 314 -9.42 -3.08 -14.99
CA PRO A 314 -10.80 -2.65 -15.19
C PRO A 314 -10.91 -1.60 -16.30
N PRO A 315 -12.02 -1.56 -17.07
CA PRO A 315 -12.29 -0.45 -17.96
C PRO A 315 -12.73 0.80 -17.17
N TYR A 316 -12.19 1.97 -17.51
CA TYR A 316 -12.46 3.26 -16.87
C TYR A 316 -13.38 4.14 -17.73
N ARG A 317 -14.53 3.59 -18.14
CA ARG A 317 -15.47 4.26 -19.07
C ARG A 317 -16.04 5.57 -18.53
N HIS A 318 -16.04 5.77 -17.21
CA HIS A 318 -16.52 7.01 -16.62
C HIS A 318 -15.63 8.22 -16.94
N PHE A 319 -14.36 8.03 -17.27
CA PHE A 319 -13.46 9.12 -17.69
C PHE A 319 -13.92 9.83 -18.97
N PHE A 320 -14.74 9.16 -19.79
CA PHE A 320 -15.27 9.69 -21.04
C PHE A 320 -16.56 10.49 -20.82
N THR A 321 -17.17 10.35 -19.65
CA THR A 321 -18.44 11.01 -19.30
C THR A 321 -18.29 12.10 -18.24
N ARG A 322 -17.35 11.96 -17.30
CA ARG A 322 -17.12 12.93 -16.23
C ARG A 322 -16.38 14.15 -16.78
N ALA A 323 -16.85 15.32 -16.37
CA ALA A 323 -16.29 16.59 -16.77
C ALA A 323 -15.16 17.04 -15.82
N ILE A 324 -14.17 17.74 -16.36
CA ILE A 324 -13.09 18.36 -15.61
C ILE A 324 -13.64 19.59 -14.87
N ASP A 325 -13.40 19.66 -13.55
CA ASP A 325 -13.67 20.84 -12.75
C ASP A 325 -12.50 21.84 -12.84
N PHE A 326 -12.47 22.61 -13.93
CA PHE A 326 -11.39 23.58 -14.19
C PHE A 326 -11.22 24.63 -13.08
N PRO A 327 -12.27 25.21 -12.47
CA PRO A 327 -12.11 26.11 -11.32
C PRO A 327 -11.35 25.46 -10.16
N ALA A 328 -11.68 24.22 -9.80
CA ALA A 328 -11.05 23.52 -8.69
C ALA A 328 -9.58 23.14 -8.97
N ILE A 329 -9.13 23.15 -10.23
CA ILE A 329 -7.70 23.00 -10.57
C ILE A 329 -6.89 24.18 -10.02
N GLN A 330 -7.43 25.40 -10.05
CA GLN A 330 -6.73 26.57 -9.54
C GLN A 330 -6.44 26.44 -8.04
N GLU A 331 -7.42 25.97 -7.28
CA GLU A 331 -7.28 25.76 -5.83
C GLU A 331 -6.20 24.72 -5.52
N ARG A 332 -6.12 23.63 -6.29
CA ARG A 332 -5.07 22.61 -6.15
C ARG A 332 -3.68 23.16 -6.41
N VAL A 333 -3.53 23.95 -7.47
CA VAL A 333 -2.26 24.62 -7.78
C VAL A 333 -1.86 25.55 -6.62
N ASN A 334 -2.81 26.31 -6.08
CA ASN A 334 -2.56 27.19 -4.93
C ASN A 334 -2.14 26.40 -3.68
N THR A 335 -2.78 25.27 -3.40
CA THR A 335 -2.40 24.38 -2.28
C THR A 335 -1.00 23.80 -2.48
N MET A 336 -0.68 23.32 -3.68
CA MET A 336 0.65 22.77 -3.94
C MET A 336 1.74 23.86 -3.91
N ALA A 337 1.43 25.08 -4.34
CA ALA A 337 2.29 26.24 -4.18
C ALA A 337 2.53 26.59 -2.70
N MET A 338 1.48 26.54 -1.86
CA MET A 338 1.60 26.70 -0.40
C MET A 338 2.51 25.63 0.22
N LEU A 339 2.50 24.42 -0.32
CA LEU A 339 3.41 23.33 0.09
C LEU A 339 4.84 23.49 -0.49
N GLY A 340 5.13 24.59 -1.18
CA GLY A 340 6.48 24.93 -1.68
C GLY A 340 6.79 24.42 -3.08
N VAL A 341 5.80 24.02 -3.89
CA VAL A 341 6.02 23.71 -5.32
C VAL A 341 6.09 25.02 -6.13
N PRO A 342 7.14 25.24 -6.95
CA PRO A 342 7.35 26.51 -7.64
C PRO A 342 6.47 26.67 -8.90
N TYR A 343 5.17 26.92 -8.73
CA TYR A 343 4.21 27.02 -9.84
C TYR A 343 4.28 28.31 -10.67
N GLY A 344 4.96 29.36 -10.20
CA GLY A 344 5.08 30.63 -10.93
C GLY A 344 3.71 31.22 -11.32
N GLU A 345 3.55 31.59 -12.60
CA GLU A 345 2.31 32.19 -13.10
C GLU A 345 1.08 31.25 -13.06
N ALA A 346 1.28 29.93 -12.95
CA ALA A 346 0.16 28.98 -12.82
C ALA A 346 -0.66 29.22 -11.54
N VAL A 347 -0.10 29.90 -10.53
CA VAL A 347 -0.84 30.34 -9.32
C VAL A 347 -1.95 31.35 -9.64
N LYS A 348 -1.86 32.06 -10.78
CA LYS A 348 -2.87 33.05 -11.20
C LYS A 348 -3.79 32.52 -12.30
N VAL A 349 -3.24 31.73 -13.24
CA VAL A 349 -3.94 31.33 -14.48
C VAL A 349 -3.96 29.82 -14.71
N GLY A 350 -3.78 29.02 -13.66
CA GLY A 350 -3.74 27.57 -13.72
C GLY A 350 -4.97 26.93 -14.35
N SER A 351 -6.17 27.46 -14.09
CA SER A 351 -7.40 26.99 -14.73
C SER A 351 -7.38 27.14 -16.25
N GLU A 352 -6.95 28.31 -16.76
CA GLU A 352 -6.87 28.58 -18.19
C GLU A 352 -5.73 27.82 -18.88
N MET A 353 -4.60 27.65 -18.18
CA MET A 353 -3.52 26.76 -18.62
C MET A 353 -4.01 25.32 -18.76
N ALA A 354 -4.82 24.83 -17.82
CA ALA A 354 -5.38 23.49 -17.88
C ALA A 354 -6.33 23.32 -19.08
N LYS A 355 -7.23 24.29 -19.33
CA LYS A 355 -8.13 24.27 -20.49
C LYS A 355 -7.34 24.24 -21.80
N THR A 356 -6.33 25.10 -21.92
CA THR A 356 -5.48 25.18 -23.12
C THR A 356 -4.78 23.85 -23.40
N GLN A 357 -4.19 23.23 -22.37
CA GLN A 357 -3.55 21.93 -22.51
C GLN A 357 -4.56 20.82 -22.83
N ALA A 358 -5.76 20.86 -22.25
CA ALA A 358 -6.80 19.86 -22.50
C ALA A 358 -7.29 19.91 -23.95
N THR A 359 -7.56 21.11 -24.48
CA THR A 359 -7.92 21.29 -25.90
C THR A 359 -6.79 20.83 -26.83
N LYS A 360 -5.52 21.08 -26.46
CA LYS A 360 -4.37 20.61 -27.24
C LYS A 360 -4.33 19.08 -27.32
N ILE A 361 -4.39 18.39 -26.18
CA ILE A 361 -4.36 16.90 -26.15
C ILE A 361 -5.58 16.33 -26.87
N ALA A 362 -6.77 16.92 -26.70
CA ALA A 362 -7.97 16.53 -27.42
C ALA A 362 -7.81 16.69 -28.94
N SER A 363 -7.12 17.74 -29.40
CA SER A 363 -6.83 17.96 -30.81
C SER A 363 -5.86 16.93 -31.37
N GLU A 364 -4.75 16.66 -30.67
CA GLU A 364 -3.78 15.63 -31.04
C GLU A 364 -4.43 14.23 -31.06
N LEU A 365 -5.32 13.94 -30.12
CA LEU A 365 -6.09 12.70 -30.09
C LEU A 365 -7.07 12.62 -31.26
N ALA A 366 -7.78 13.71 -31.58
CA ALA A 366 -8.68 13.76 -32.73
C ALA A 366 -7.94 13.54 -34.05
N GLU A 367 -6.73 14.08 -34.20
CA GLU A 367 -5.84 13.81 -35.34
C GLU A 367 -5.44 12.34 -35.45
N GLN A 368 -5.17 11.68 -34.32
CA GLN A 368 -4.85 10.25 -34.29
C GLN A 368 -6.07 9.39 -34.65
N ILE A 369 -7.29 9.77 -34.24
CA ILE A 369 -8.53 9.02 -34.51
C ILE A 369 -9.03 9.22 -35.96
N ALA A 370 -9.00 10.46 -36.45
CA ALA A 370 -9.60 10.84 -37.71
C ALA A 370 -8.65 11.72 -38.55
N PRO A 371 -7.51 11.18 -39.01
CA PRO A 371 -6.45 11.98 -39.64
C PRO A 371 -6.87 12.70 -40.92
N LYS A 372 -7.89 12.20 -41.62
CA LYS A 372 -8.33 12.70 -42.94
C LYS A 372 -9.65 13.50 -42.90
N ASP A 373 -10.30 13.63 -41.75
CA ASP A 373 -11.66 14.18 -41.66
C ASP A 373 -11.71 15.34 -40.65
N ALA A 374 -11.69 16.58 -41.16
CA ALA A 374 -11.67 17.79 -40.35
C ALA A 374 -12.96 17.98 -39.53
N ASP A 375 -14.12 17.68 -40.10
CA ASP A 375 -15.41 17.84 -39.44
C ASP A 375 -15.56 16.83 -38.30
N LYS A 376 -15.10 15.61 -38.52
CA LYS A 376 -15.06 14.58 -37.46
C LYS A 376 -14.06 14.95 -36.37
N ARG A 377 -12.89 15.51 -36.71
CA ARG A 377 -11.93 16.00 -35.70
C ARG A 377 -12.55 17.06 -34.80
N ALA A 378 -13.21 18.07 -35.38
CA ALA A 378 -13.84 19.13 -34.60
C ALA A 378 -14.91 18.59 -33.63
N LYS A 379 -15.73 17.63 -34.08
CA LYS A 379 -16.73 16.95 -33.23
C LYS A 379 -16.08 16.16 -32.10
N ILE A 380 -14.98 15.44 -32.39
CA ILE A 380 -14.23 14.67 -31.40
C ILE A 380 -13.67 15.60 -30.32
N VAL A 381 -12.97 16.67 -30.71
CA VAL A 381 -12.41 17.66 -29.75
C VAL A 381 -13.51 18.22 -28.86
N ALA A 382 -14.61 18.69 -29.45
CA ALA A 382 -15.74 19.25 -28.70
C ALA A 382 -16.36 18.25 -27.71
N SER A 383 -16.31 16.95 -28.01
CA SER A 383 -16.87 15.91 -27.15
C SER A 383 -15.98 15.50 -25.96
N MET A 384 -14.67 15.78 -26.01
CA MET A 384 -13.70 15.24 -25.06
C MET A 384 -12.80 16.26 -24.35
N GLN A 385 -12.65 17.47 -24.88
CA GLN A 385 -11.72 18.47 -24.32
C GLN A 385 -12.01 18.86 -22.86
N ASP A 386 -13.25 18.62 -22.40
CA ASP A 386 -13.71 18.87 -21.05
C ASP A 386 -13.80 17.59 -20.21
N LYS A 387 -13.31 16.44 -20.69
CA LYS A 387 -13.48 15.13 -20.04
C LYS A 387 -12.22 14.67 -19.30
N GLU A 388 -12.43 13.98 -18.18
CA GLU A 388 -11.34 13.47 -17.31
C GLU A 388 -10.32 12.61 -18.06
N VAL A 389 -10.72 11.90 -19.12
CA VAL A 389 -9.83 11.09 -19.96
C VAL A 389 -8.64 11.89 -20.49
N VAL A 390 -8.83 13.17 -20.81
CA VAL A 390 -7.75 14.03 -21.31
C VAL A 390 -6.76 14.38 -20.20
N ALA A 391 -7.26 14.62 -18.98
CA ALA A 391 -6.41 14.94 -17.84
C ALA A 391 -5.54 13.76 -17.39
N ILE A 392 -6.11 12.55 -17.29
CA ILE A 392 -5.34 11.36 -16.92
C ILE A 392 -4.29 11.00 -17.99
N ILE A 393 -4.61 11.21 -19.28
CA ILE A 393 -3.64 11.06 -20.36
C ILE A 393 -2.50 12.07 -20.22
N ALA A 394 -2.80 13.34 -19.90
CA ALA A 394 -1.78 14.36 -19.66
C ALA A 394 -0.80 13.92 -18.58
N TYR A 395 -1.32 13.43 -17.44
CA TYR A 395 -0.50 12.93 -16.35
C TYR A 395 0.40 11.75 -16.75
N LEU A 396 -0.15 10.71 -17.40
CA LEU A 396 0.65 9.54 -17.79
C LEU A 396 1.74 9.89 -18.81
N GLN A 397 1.44 10.81 -19.73
CA GLN A 397 2.37 11.25 -20.77
C GLN A 397 3.55 12.06 -20.22
N ARG A 398 3.39 12.58 -19.00
CA ARG A 398 4.40 13.34 -18.29
C ARG A 398 5.39 12.47 -17.52
N LEU A 399 5.00 11.26 -17.10
CA LEU A 399 5.79 10.39 -16.22
C LEU A 399 7.15 10.00 -16.81
N GLY A 400 8.23 10.34 -16.10
CA GLY A 400 9.60 9.98 -16.44
C GLY A 400 10.23 10.75 -17.62
N THR A 401 9.55 11.78 -18.13
CA THR A 401 10.05 12.53 -19.30
C THR A 401 11.14 13.56 -18.96
N ASP A 402 11.23 14.00 -17.71
CA ASP A 402 12.12 15.11 -17.31
C ASP A 402 13.59 14.75 -17.23
N ILE A 403 13.92 13.50 -16.92
CA ILE A 403 15.32 13.08 -16.76
C ILE A 403 16.13 13.18 -18.04
N ASN A 404 15.46 13.21 -19.20
CA ASN A 404 16.07 13.32 -20.52
C ASN A 404 16.09 14.76 -21.04
N LYS A 405 15.49 15.72 -20.33
CA LYS A 405 15.45 17.13 -20.75
C LYS A 405 16.70 17.86 -20.28
N PRO A 406 17.25 18.79 -21.09
CA PRO A 406 18.28 19.70 -20.61
C PRO A 406 17.76 20.53 -19.44
N ALA A 407 18.65 20.89 -18.51
CA ALA A 407 18.28 21.77 -17.40
C ALA A 407 17.75 23.11 -17.95
N PRO A 408 16.66 23.66 -17.39
CA PRO A 408 16.20 25.00 -17.76
C PRO A 408 17.33 26.01 -17.56
N ALA A 409 17.39 27.02 -18.42
CA ALA A 409 18.28 28.16 -18.19
C ALA A 409 17.97 28.76 -16.80
N PRO A 410 18.99 29.10 -16.00
CA PRO A 410 18.76 29.72 -14.70
C PRO A 410 17.89 30.96 -14.89
N ALA A 411 16.80 31.05 -14.12
CA ALA A 411 15.97 32.24 -14.10
C ALA A 411 16.88 33.43 -13.83
N THR A 412 16.92 34.41 -14.75
CA THR A 412 17.64 35.67 -14.54
C THR A 412 17.09 36.31 -13.28
N THR A 413 17.81 36.15 -12.18
CA THR A 413 17.57 36.89 -10.95
C THR A 413 17.79 38.36 -11.31
N SER A 414 16.71 39.14 -11.30
CA SER A 414 16.81 40.59 -11.29
C SER A 414 17.66 40.96 -10.08
N ALA A 415 18.88 41.42 -10.35
CA ALA A 415 19.81 41.91 -9.35
C ALA A 415 19.12 42.99 -8.50
N GLY A 416 19.10 42.80 -7.18
CA GLY A 416 18.52 43.79 -6.28
C GLY A 416 18.14 43.28 -4.90
N VAL A 417 19.00 42.52 -4.22
CA VAL A 417 18.98 42.47 -2.76
C VAL A 417 20.43 42.55 -2.28
N THR A 418 20.77 43.73 -1.77
CA THR A 418 22.00 44.06 -1.08
C THR A 418 22.20 43.10 0.09
N GLU A 419 23.34 42.40 0.11
CA GLU A 419 23.83 41.71 1.30
C GLU A 419 24.03 42.73 2.42
N ALA A 420 23.33 42.55 3.53
CA ALA A 420 23.72 43.09 4.82
C ALA A 420 24.06 41.89 5.72
N ARG A 421 25.25 41.98 6.32
CA ARG A 421 25.99 41.00 7.12
C ARG A 421 25.20 40.22 8.15
#